data_AF-M5G669-F1
#
_entry.id   AF-M5G669-F1
#
_cell.length_a   1.000
_cell.length_b   1.000
_cell.length_c   1.000
_cell.angle_alpha   90.00
_cell.angle_beta   90.00
_cell.angle_gamma   90.00
#
_symmetry.space_group_name_H-M   'P 1'
#
loop_
_entity.id
_entity.type
_entity.pdbx_description
1 polymer ?
#
loop_
_entity_poly.entity_id
_entity_poly.type
_entity_poly.pdbx_seq_one_letter_code
_entity_poly.pdbx_strand_id
1 'polypeptide(L)' 'MSWCPDRTAVYIAPPNLWFTIMPNDLHDPLAQVFAGEDINMNHFMNTVGPSSSKRAQNIMQDPYTAAKFFQYITRSML' A
#
# COMPACT_ATOMS: atom_id res chain seq x y z
N MET A 1 -18.95 38.35 19.97
CA MET A 1 -18.01 37.32 19.47
C MET A 1 -17.51 36.49 20.65
N SER A 2 -17.98 35.25 20.79
CA SER A 2 -17.48 34.32 21.81
C SER A 2 -16.16 33.70 21.36
N TRP A 3 -15.14 33.84 22.19
CA TRP A 3 -13.81 33.26 22.02
C TRP A 3 -13.92 31.73 22.12
N CYS A 4 -13.65 31.01 21.03
CA CYS A 4 -13.63 29.54 21.01
C CYS A 4 -12.15 29.09 20.96
N PRO A 5 -11.58 28.57 22.06
CA PRO A 5 -10.13 28.25 22.16
C PRO A 5 -9.69 27.07 21.28
N ASP A 6 -10.63 26.31 20.74
CA ASP A 6 -10.45 25.05 20.02
C ASP A 6 -9.77 25.22 18.66
N ARG A 7 -10.04 26.33 17.95
CA ARG A 7 -9.51 26.56 16.61
C ARG A 7 -8.04 26.98 16.57
N THR A 8 -7.52 27.58 17.64
CA THR A 8 -6.11 27.99 17.72
C THR A 8 -5.15 26.81 17.86
N ALA A 9 -5.57 25.71 18.50
CA ALA A 9 -4.72 24.53 18.69
C ALA A 9 -4.36 23.85 17.35
N VAL A 10 -5.33 23.69 16.44
CA VAL A 10 -5.11 23.10 15.10
C VAL A 10 -4.17 23.97 14.25
N TYR A 11 -4.21 25.29 14.43
CA TYR A 11 -3.40 26.22 13.64
C TYR A 11 -1.96 26.37 14.18
N ILE A 12 -1.77 26.28 15.50
CA ILE A 12 -0.46 26.46 16.15
C ILE A 12 0.31 25.13 16.26
N ALA A 13 -0.39 24.02 16.46
CA ALA A 13 0.19 22.68 16.58
C ALA A 13 -0.81 21.64 16.04
N PRO A 14 -0.91 21.47 14.71
CA PRO A 14 -1.81 20.47 14.14
C PRO A 14 -1.51 19.09 14.75
N PRO A 15 -2.55 18.27 14.99
CA PRO A 15 -2.38 16.96 15.58
C PRO A 15 -1.45 16.09 14.72
N ASN A 16 -0.36 15.61 15.31
CA ASN A 16 0.57 14.70 14.66
C ASN A 16 0.15 13.26 14.93
N LEU A 17 0.00 12.47 13.87
CA LEU A 17 -0.23 11.03 13.96
C LEU A 17 1.01 10.28 13.54
N TRP A 18 1.52 9.43 14.42
CA TRP A 18 2.58 8.49 14.12
C TRP A 18 1.95 7.13 13.82
N PHE A 19 2.25 6.56 12.67
CA PHE A 19 1.83 5.21 12.32
C PHE A 19 2.90 4.54 11.47
N THR A 20 2.98 3.21 11.59
CA THR A 20 3.92 2.39 10.84
C THR A 20 3.17 1.75 9.67
N ILE A 21 3.68 1.93 8.46
CA ILE A 21 3.17 1.24 7.27
C ILE A 21 4.05 0.01 7.03
N MET A 22 3.45 -1.19 7.03
CA MET A 22 4.15 -2.45 6.77
C MET A 22 3.65 -3.05 5.44
N PRO A 23 4.34 -2.79 4.31
CA PRO A 23 3.98 -3.41 3.04
C PRO A 23 4.20 -4.93 3.09
N ASN A 24 3.35 -5.69 2.38
CA ASN A 24 3.41 -7.15 2.32
C ASN A 24 3.13 -7.64 0.89
N ASP A 25 4.10 -8.28 0.28
CA ASP A 25 4.08 -8.78 -1.10
C ASP A 25 3.14 -9.97 -1.33
N LEU A 26 2.78 -10.73 -0.29
CA LEU A 26 1.89 -11.89 -0.43
C LEU A 26 0.41 -11.52 -0.52
N HIS A 27 0.04 -10.40 0.09
CA HIS A 27 -1.34 -9.96 0.20
C HIS A 27 -1.62 -8.67 -0.58
N ASP A 28 -0.59 -7.99 -1.06
CA ASP A 28 -0.73 -6.82 -1.91
C ASP A 28 -0.90 -7.23 -3.39
N PRO A 29 -2.02 -6.88 -4.04
CA PRO A 29 -2.22 -7.16 -5.46
C PRO A 29 -1.20 -6.47 -6.37
N LEU A 30 -0.64 -5.33 -5.96
CA LEU A 30 0.38 -4.63 -6.72
C LEU A 30 1.66 -5.47 -6.87
N ALA A 31 2.02 -6.25 -5.84
CA ALA A 31 3.15 -7.17 -5.92
C ALA A 31 2.94 -8.24 -7.01
N GLN A 32 1.69 -8.63 -7.28
CA GLN A 32 1.36 -9.57 -8.35
C GLN A 32 1.41 -8.93 -9.73
N VAL A 33 1.12 -7.65 -9.86
CA VAL A 33 1.33 -6.90 -11.12
C VAL A 33 2.81 -6.92 -11.50
N PHE A 34 3.72 -6.74 -10.53
CA PHE A 34 5.15 -6.89 -10.77
C PHE A 34 5.53 -8.33 -11.15
N ALA A 35 4.78 -9.33 -10.69
CA ALA A 35 4.98 -10.74 -11.04
C ALA A 35 4.44 -11.09 -12.44
N GLY A 36 3.86 -10.12 -13.15
CA GLY A 36 3.30 -10.29 -14.49
C GLY A 36 1.83 -10.72 -14.51
N GLU A 37 1.14 -10.72 -13.38
CA GLU A 37 -0.30 -10.98 -13.34
C GLU A 37 -1.07 -9.78 -13.93
N ASP A 38 -2.03 -10.08 -14.81
CA ASP A 38 -2.89 -9.07 -15.43
C ASP A 38 -4.04 -8.71 -14.47
N ILE A 39 -3.75 -7.75 -13.58
CA ILE A 39 -4.71 -7.28 -12.57
C ILE A 39 -5.21 -5.90 -12.97
N ASN A 40 -6.51 -5.81 -13.24
CA ASN A 40 -7.17 -4.54 -13.48
C ASN A 40 -7.35 -3.75 -12.17
N MET A 41 -6.41 -2.85 -11.89
CA MET A 41 -6.44 -2.01 -10.68
C MET A 41 -7.63 -1.03 -10.65
N ASN A 42 -8.21 -0.69 -11.80
CA ASN A 42 -9.40 0.18 -11.87
C ASN A 42 -10.70 -0.57 -11.52
N HIS A 43 -10.71 -1.90 -11.64
CA HIS A 43 -11.86 -2.77 -11.37
C HIS A 43 -11.54 -3.88 -10.37
N PHE A 44 -10.68 -3.57 -9.38
CA PHE A 44 -10.09 -4.55 -8.46
C PHE A 44 -11.13 -5.40 -7.70
N MET A 45 -12.30 -4.85 -7.38
CA MET A 45 -13.36 -5.58 -6.66
C MET A 45 -14.16 -6.56 -7.52
N ASN A 46 -14.08 -6.47 -8.85
CA ASN A 46 -14.86 -7.32 -9.77
C ASN A 46 -14.03 -8.47 -10.37
N THR A 47 -12.70 -8.36 -10.38
CA THR A 47 -11.78 -9.40 -10.84
C THR A 47 -10.99 -9.89 -9.65
N VAL A 48 -11.40 -11.03 -9.07
CA VAL A 48 -10.64 -11.72 -8.03
C VAL A 48 -9.26 -12.04 -8.61
N GLY A 49 -8.23 -11.37 -8.06
CA GLY A 49 -6.84 -11.69 -8.38
C GLY A 49 -6.48 -13.14 -8.00
N PRO A 50 -5.25 -13.58 -8.30
CA PRO A 50 -4.82 -14.94 -8.02
C PRO A 50 -5.04 -15.35 -6.55
N SER A 51 -5.32 -16.64 -6.32
CA SER A 51 -5.51 -17.21 -4.98
C SER A 51 -4.26 -17.01 -4.10
N SER A 52 -4.39 -17.05 -2.77
CA SER A 52 -3.23 -16.78 -1.88
C SER A 52 -2.05 -17.71 -2.15
N SER A 53 -2.32 -18.99 -2.42
CA SER A 53 -1.30 -19.98 -2.78
C SER A 53 -0.60 -19.62 -4.10
N LYS A 54 -1.36 -19.16 -5.10
CA LYS A 54 -0.81 -18.74 -6.39
C LYS A 54 0.02 -17.47 -6.24
N ARG A 55 -0.41 -16.50 -5.43
CA ARG A 55 0.35 -15.29 -5.12
C ARG A 55 1.71 -15.60 -4.50
N ALA A 56 1.72 -16.47 -3.50
CA ALA A 56 2.96 -16.93 -2.88
C ALA A 56 3.87 -17.62 -3.91
N GLN A 57 3.30 -18.47 -4.77
CA GLN A 57 4.04 -19.14 -5.82
C GLN A 57 4.68 -18.16 -6.82
N ASN A 58 3.94 -17.14 -7.25
CA ASN A 58 4.43 -16.13 -8.18
C ASN A 58 5.61 -15.35 -7.60
N ILE A 59 5.54 -14.96 -6.33
CA ILE A 59 6.65 -14.31 -5.63
C ILE A 59 7.86 -15.24 -5.48
N MET A 60 7.63 -16.52 -5.14
CA MET A 60 8.71 -17.50 -5.02
C MET A 60 9.39 -17.82 -6.36
N GLN A 61 8.64 -17.79 -7.46
CA GLN A 61 9.16 -18.04 -8.81
C GLN A 61 10.13 -16.95 -9.28
N ASP A 62 9.86 -15.69 -8.90
CA ASP A 62 10.77 -14.58 -9.15
C ASP A 62 10.90 -13.67 -7.91
N PRO A 63 11.84 -13.97 -7.00
CA PRO A 63 12.07 -13.15 -5.80
C PRO A 63 12.47 -11.71 -6.09
N TYR A 64 13.00 -11.43 -7.29
CA TYR A 64 13.34 -10.07 -7.70
C TYR A 64 12.08 -9.20 -7.85
N THR A 65 10.94 -9.81 -8.11
CA THR A 65 9.63 -9.16 -8.10
C THR A 65 9.32 -8.51 -6.75
N ALA A 66 9.53 -9.23 -5.65
CA ALA A 66 9.31 -8.69 -4.31
C ALA A 66 10.23 -7.48 -4.05
N ALA A 67 11.49 -7.57 -4.45
CA ALA A 67 12.43 -6.46 -4.32
C ALA A 67 11.99 -5.21 -5.10
N LYS A 68 11.52 -5.37 -6.35
CA LYS A 68 10.95 -4.28 -7.15
C LYS A 68 9.73 -3.66 -6.47
N PHE A 69 8.84 -4.49 -5.95
CA PHE A 69 7.66 -4.04 -5.22
C PHE A 69 8.04 -3.18 -3.99
N PHE A 70 8.92 -3.68 -3.12
CA PHE A 70 9.35 -2.91 -1.93
C PHE A 70 10.09 -1.62 -2.30
N GLN A 71 10.92 -1.66 -3.35
CA GLN A 71 11.59 -0.47 -3.86
C GLN A 71 10.57 0.56 -4.36
N TYR A 72 9.54 0.12 -5.09
CA TYR A 72 8.48 0.98 -5.60
C TYR A 72 7.66 1.61 -4.47
N ILE A 73 7.21 0.83 -3.49
CA ILE A 73 6.45 1.33 -2.33
C ILE A 73 7.26 2.37 -1.56
N THR A 74 8.52 2.07 -1.26
CA THR A 74 9.40 3.00 -0.53
C THR A 74 9.55 4.32 -1.27
N ARG A 75 9.69 4.29 -2.60
CA ARG A 75 9.80 5.51 -3.43
C ARG A 75 8.50 6.27 -3.60
N SER A 76 7.35 5.64 -3.37
CA SER A 76 6.04 6.27 -3.55
C SER A 76 5.54 6.94 -2.27
N MET A 77 6.07 6.54 -1.11
CA MET A 77 5.71 7.09 0.20
C MET A 77 6.64 8.22 0.68
N LEU A 78 7.84 8.32 0.08
CA LEU A 78 8.81 9.39 0.30
C LEU A 78 8.67 10.45 -0.78
#